data_AF-A0A2S4N4J8-F1
#
_entry.id   AF-A0A2S4N4J8-F1
#
_cell.length_a   1.000
_cell.length_b   1.000
_cell.length_c   1.000
_cell.angle_alpha   90.00
_cell.angle_beta   90.00
_cell.angle_gamma   90.00
#
_symmetry.space_group_name_H-M   'P 1'
#
loop_
_entity.id
_entity.type
_entity.pdbx_description
1 polymer ?
#
loop_
_entity_poly.entity_id
_entity_poly.type
_entity_poly.pdbx_seq_one_letter_code
_entity_poly.pdbx_strand_id
1 'polypeptide(L)' 'MTKIQLHDIVVFKATPNSGEMVVIDVKNNYRNFPYANSENPVIFVKYWDSKTNLYNYDSFYANHLIKVDKE' A
#
# COMPACT_ATOMS: atom_id res chain seq x y z
N MET A 1 7.41 -7.62 -11.80
CA MET A 1 6.60 -6.68 -11.01
C MET A 1 7.51 -5.60 -10.48
N THR A 2 7.17 -4.33 -10.71
CA THR A 2 7.92 -3.20 -10.14
C THR A 2 7.85 -3.32 -8.62
N LYS A 3 9.00 -3.31 -7.94
CA LYS A 3 9.07 -3.45 -6.49
C LYS A 3 8.53 -2.17 -5.86
N ILE A 4 7.45 -2.27 -5.08
CA ILE A 4 6.90 -1.15 -4.30
C ILE A 4 7.93 -0.75 -3.24
N GLN A 5 8.21 0.56 -3.16
CA GLN A 5 9.17 1.14 -2.24
C GLN A 5 8.53 2.21 -1.35
N LEU A 6 9.27 2.60 -0.31
CA LEU A 6 8.91 3.71 0.55
C LEU A 6 8.66 4.98 -0.30
N HIS A 7 7.60 5.73 0.04
CA HIS A 7 7.13 6.93 -0.65
C HIS A 7 6.50 6.72 -2.05
N ASP A 8 6.41 5.49 -2.55
CA ASP A 8 5.63 5.22 -3.76
C ASP A 8 4.16 5.56 -3.55
N ILE A 9 3.48 5.94 -4.64
CA ILE A 9 2.03 6.05 -4.69
C ILE A 9 1.47 4.74 -5.22
N VAL A 10 0.49 4.19 -4.51
CA VAL A 10 -0.13 2.91 -4.83
C VAL A 10 -1.65 3.02 -4.80
N VAL A 11 -2.31 2.14 -5.56
CA VAL A 11 -3.77 1.97 -5.58
C VAL A 11 -4.10 0.49 -5.45
N PHE A 12 -5.34 0.17 -5.09
CA PHE A 12 -5.80 -1.22 -5.16
C PHE A 12 -5.84 -1.73 -6.60
N LYS A 13 -5.56 -3.03 -6.76
CA LYS A 13 -5.74 -3.75 -8.03
C LYS A 13 -7.22 -3.96 -8.40
N ALA A 14 -8.09 -4.07 -7.40
CA ALA A 14 -9.51 -4.34 -7.58
C ALA A 14 -10.31 -3.04 -7.80
N THR A 15 -11.21 -3.05 -8.79
CA THR A 15 -12.11 -1.93 -9.08
C THR A 15 -13.45 -2.09 -8.33
N PRO A 16 -14.05 -0.98 -7.83
CA PRO A 16 -13.56 0.41 -7.87
C PRO A 16 -12.42 0.67 -6.87
N ASN A 17 -11.38 1.38 -7.32
CA ASN A 17 -10.22 1.72 -6.48
C ASN A 17 -10.63 2.79 -5.46
N SER A 18 -10.22 2.63 -4.19
CA SER A 18 -10.58 3.57 -3.11
C SER A 18 -9.77 4.87 -3.07
N GLY A 19 -8.83 5.08 -4.00
CA GLY A 19 -8.01 6.29 -4.11
C GLY A 19 -6.51 6.02 -4.10
N GLU A 20 -5.71 7.08 -4.32
CA GLU A 20 -4.25 7.04 -4.21
C GLU A 20 -3.83 6.96 -2.73
N MET A 21 -2.87 6.07 -2.45
CA MET A 21 -2.30 5.87 -1.12
C MET A 21 -0.78 6.02 -1.19
N VAL A 22 -0.16 6.61 -0.17
CA VAL A 22 1.29 6.80 -0.12
C VAL A 22 1.91 5.74 0.79
N VAL A 23 2.93 5.05 0.30
CA VAL A 23 3.67 4.04 1.07
C VAL A 23 4.53 4.71 2.13
N ILE A 24 4.38 4.27 3.38
CA ILE A 24 5.13 4.79 4.54
C ILE A 24 6.05 3.75 5.18
N ASP A 25 5.88 2.46 4.88
CA ASP A 25 6.77 1.40 5.30
C ASP A 25 6.56 0.13 4.46
N VAL A 26 7.58 -0.71 4.36
CA VAL A 26 7.55 -2.00 3.64
C VAL A 26 8.22 -3.06 4.50
N LYS A 27 7.47 -4.09 4.90
CA LYS A 27 7.97 -5.17 5.77
C LYS A 27 7.82 -6.54 5.13
N ASN A 28 8.94 -7.25 4.99
CA ASN A 28 8.97 -8.64 4.52
C ASN A 28 8.59 -9.64 5.62
N ASN A 29 8.52 -9.21 6.88
CA ASN A 29 8.06 -10.02 8.01
C ASN A 29 7.35 -9.08 8.99
N TYR A 30 6.10 -9.38 9.31
CA TYR A 30 5.32 -8.62 10.28
C TYR A 30 4.35 -9.55 11.01
N ARG A 31 4.31 -9.44 12.35
CA ARG A 31 3.63 -10.40 13.24
C ARG A 31 2.17 -10.70 12.86
N ASN A 32 1.45 -9.71 12.35
CA ASN A 32 0.03 -9.83 12.01
C ASN A 32 -0.21 -10.25 10.55
N PHE A 33 0.85 -10.47 9.78
CA PHE A 33 0.80 -10.83 8.36
C PHE A 33 1.68 -12.07 8.13
N PRO A 34 1.16 -13.26 8.47
CA PRO A 34 1.96 -14.50 8.51
C PRO A 34 2.50 -14.94 7.14
N TYR A 35 1.90 -14.44 6.05
CA TYR A 35 2.31 -14.75 4.68
C TYR A 35 3.20 -13.67 4.05
N ALA A 36 3.62 -12.67 4.84
CA ALA A 36 4.55 -11.65 4.37
C ALA A 36 5.92 -12.28 4.10
N ASN A 37 6.49 -11.99 2.94
CA ASN A 37 7.83 -12.42 2.56
C ASN A 37 8.46 -11.40 1.59
N SER A 38 9.64 -11.70 1.05
CA SER A 38 10.34 -10.80 0.12
C SER A 38 9.65 -10.59 -1.23
N GLU A 39 8.78 -11.51 -1.65
CA GLU A 39 8.03 -11.44 -2.90
C GLU A 39 6.66 -10.77 -2.71
N ASN A 40 6.06 -10.93 -1.54
CA ASN A 40 4.78 -10.33 -1.16
C ASN A 40 4.88 -9.68 0.23
N PRO A 41 5.57 -8.54 0.36
CA PRO A 41 5.69 -7.86 1.64
C PRO A 41 4.38 -7.21 2.06
N VAL A 42 4.32 -6.82 3.34
CA VAL A 42 3.30 -5.90 3.85
C VAL A 42 3.70 -4.48 3.49
N ILE A 43 2.78 -3.77 2.87
CA ILE A 43 2.89 -2.36 2.52
C ILE A 43 2.03 -1.58 3.50
N PHE A 44 2.67 -0.71 4.28
CA PHE A 44 1.97 0.24 5.13
C PHE A 44 1.75 1.51 4.32
N VAL A 45 0.53 2.03 4.37
CA VAL A 45 0.14 3.18 3.58
C VAL A 45 -0.55 4.23 4.45
N LYS A 46 -0.49 5.48 3.98
CA LYS A 46 -1.36 6.56 4.45
C LYS A 46 -2.18 7.10 3.28
N TYR A 47 -3.41 7.50 3.55
CA TYR A 47 -4.27 8.11 2.54
C TYR A 47 -5.17 9.17 3.17
N TRP A 48 -5.56 10.14 2.34
CA TRP A 48 -6.47 11.20 2.76
C TRP A 48 -7.91 10.72 2.67
N ASP A 49 -8.64 10.74 3.78
CA ASP A 49 -10.07 10.48 3.79
C ASP A 49 -10.83 11.79 3.69
N SER A 50 -11.48 12.02 2.55
CA SER A 50 -12.24 13.24 2.26
C SER A 50 -13.50 13.38 3.13
N LYS A 51 -14.03 12.29 3.71
CA LYS A 51 -15.22 12.36 4.58
C LYS A 51 -14.85 12.90 5.97
N THR A 52 -13.70 12.48 6.48
CA THR A 52 -13.23 12.86 7.82
C THR A 52 -12.24 14.02 7.81
N ASN A 53 -11.68 14.36 6.64
CA ASN A 53 -10.59 15.33 6.45
C ASN A 53 -9.36 15.00 7.30
N LEU A 54 -9.04 13.71 7.42
CA LEU A 54 -7.90 13.21 8.17
C LEU A 54 -7.09 12.23 7.33
N TYR A 55 -5.82 12.09 7.70
CA TYR A 55 -4.99 11.00 7.20
C TYR A 55 -5.31 9.72 7.96
N ASN A 56 -5.74 8.71 7.22
CA ASN A 56 -5.90 7.35 7.71
C ASN A 56 -4.68 6.50 7.32
N TYR A 57 -4.50 5.41 8.05
CA TYR A 57 -3.38 4.50 7.93
C TYR A 57 -3.90 3.07 7.83
N ASP A 58 -3.34 2.30 6.92
CA ASP A 58 -3.69 0.90 6.77
C ASP A 58 -2.49 0.09 6.24
N SER A 59 -2.64 -1.23 6.16
CA SER A 59 -1.61 -2.15 5.74
C SER A 59 -2.17 -3.26 4.87
N PHE A 60 -1.54 -3.51 3.73
CA PHE A 60 -1.99 -4.50 2.74
C PHE A 60 -0.83 -5.34 2.23
N TYR A 61 -1.13 -6.53 1.71
CA TYR A 61 -0.14 -7.28 0.95
C TYR A 61 0.16 -6.59 -0.38
N ALA A 62 1.43 -6.62 -0.81
CA ALA A 62 1.88 -6.00 -2.05
C ALA A 62 1.11 -6.49 -3.29
N ASN A 63 0.72 -7.78 -3.33
CA ASN A 63 -0.04 -8.36 -4.43
C ASN A 63 -1.45 -7.76 -4.64
N HIS A 64 -1.99 -7.03 -3.65
CA HIS A 64 -3.27 -6.34 -3.74
C HIS A 64 -3.13 -4.92 -4.31
N LEU A 65 -1.90 -4.44 -4.49
CA LEU A 65 -1.59 -3.07 -4.84
C LEU A 65 -0.92 -2.96 -6.21
N ILE A 66 -1.09 -1.81 -6.85
CA ILE A 66 -0.41 -1.43 -8.09
C ILE A 66 0.26 -0.08 -7.84
N LYS A 67 1.52 0.06 -8.25
CA LYS A 67 2.23 1.34 -8.26
C LYS A 67 1.66 2.26 -9.33
N VAL A 68 1.41 3.51 -8.97
CA VAL A 68 1.08 4.57 -9.91
C VAL A 68 2.37 5.25 -10.31
N ASP A 69 2.81 5.05 -11.55
CA ASP A 69 3.92 5.82 -12.11
C ASP A 69 3.38 7.21 -12.50
N LYS A 70 3.90 8.27 -11.88
CA LYS A 70 3.67 9.65 -12.34
C LYS A 70 4.75 9.96 -13.36
N GLU A 71 4.36 10.10 -14.63
CA GLU A 71 5.21 10.62 -15.71
C GLU A 71 5.77 12.01 -15.39
#